data_AF-A0A8C8BJ74-F1
#
_entry.id   AF-A0A8C8BJ74-F1
#
_cell.length_a   1.000
_cell.length_b   1.000
_cell.length_c   1.000
_cell.angle_alpha   90.00
_cell.angle_beta   90.00
_cell.angle_gamma   90.00
#
_symmetry.space_group_name_H-M   'P 1'
#
loop_
_entity.id
_entity.type
_entity.pdbx_description
1 polymer ?
#
loop_
_entity_poly.entity_id
_entity_poly.type
_entity_poly.pdbx_seq_one_letter_code
_entity_poly.pdbx_strand_id
1 'polypeptide(L)'
;MRQLNLTNHILSDSLLAALTVALKSSPFSFQGAQILSSPDEEAFSWVAVNYVLENFFKYDWRGQLVPSGKGMAGVLSVGGTSTRLTYKVEEENQASEEGVRLQLYGQMHSVYTHHCPCHGADQLRSRLLSMLIQDQRSAKTVSNPCWPLTYFREVQWKSVHAGPCAVSDDTSNIPGPEEVFNITGSSNPTSCKRLVQSLLNSSSSCSFFKHSLSSAFKPLQTRFLVISEAMDFVRETVPSPDLGQAVDRLCGMSVKELVKESQTSLDTLADYCVVSAFIFHLSTEGYMLDFDRSVWTAFQKMGDTSSGWTLGYLLSLTNTIPQDSPSFLKGIEPGVWSLLLILFVVLLTGSFMRISYRVMVKENSFSNRNSSVFDDN
;
A
#
# COMPACT_ATOMS: atom_id res chain seq x y z
N MET A 1 -1.99 23.18 -6.07
CA MET A 1 -1.40 24.20 -5.16
C MET A 1 0.11 24.35 -5.29
N ARG A 2 0.95 23.31 -5.18
CA ARG A 2 2.42 23.45 -5.34
C ARG A 2 2.86 24.12 -6.65
N GLN A 3 2.37 23.61 -7.79
CA GLN A 3 2.61 24.19 -9.12
C GLN A 3 2.20 25.66 -9.16
N LEU A 4 1.03 25.98 -8.60
CA LEU A 4 0.50 27.34 -8.55
C LEU A 4 1.38 28.23 -7.68
N ASN A 5 1.90 27.74 -6.56
CA ASN A 5 2.79 28.51 -5.69
C ASN A 5 4.10 28.90 -6.39
N LEU A 6 4.61 28.01 -7.27
CA LEU A 6 5.79 28.28 -8.10
C LEU A 6 5.53 29.27 -9.24
N THR A 7 4.33 29.25 -9.83
CA THR A 7 3.98 30.12 -10.97
C THR A 7 3.38 31.46 -10.55
N ASN A 8 2.60 31.50 -9.47
CA ASN A 8 1.93 32.68 -8.95
C ASN A 8 1.66 32.54 -7.43
N HIS A 9 2.66 32.90 -6.62
CA HIS A 9 2.59 32.85 -5.16
C HIS A 9 1.43 33.69 -4.59
N ILE A 10 1.15 34.86 -5.17
CA ILE A 10 0.09 35.76 -4.69
C ILE A 10 -1.28 35.10 -4.82
N LEU A 11 -1.54 34.45 -5.97
CA LEU A 11 -2.82 33.75 -6.17
C LEU A 11 -2.94 32.55 -5.23
N SER A 12 -1.85 31.82 -5.01
CA SER A 12 -1.79 30.72 -4.06
C SER A 12 -2.13 31.17 -2.64
N ASP A 13 -1.52 32.26 -2.16
CA ASP A 13 -1.78 32.83 -0.84
C ASP A 13 -3.22 33.33 -0.70
N SER A 14 -3.73 34.01 -1.73
CA SER A 14 -5.11 34.50 -1.74
C SER A 14 -6.11 33.35 -1.66
N LEU A 15 -5.84 32.22 -2.34
CA LEU A 15 -6.65 31.01 -2.25
C LEU A 15 -6.60 30.38 -0.85
N LEU A 16 -5.41 30.27 -0.26
CA LEU A 16 -5.27 29.74 1.11
C LEU A 16 -5.97 30.63 2.14
N ALA A 17 -5.90 31.96 1.98
CA ALA A 17 -6.57 32.91 2.86
C ALA A 17 -8.09 32.78 2.75
N ALA A 18 -8.64 32.73 1.53
CA ALA A 18 -10.07 32.54 1.29
C ALA A 18 -10.57 31.20 1.87
N LEU A 19 -9.81 30.11 1.65
CA LEU A 19 -10.09 28.81 2.22
C LEU A 19 -10.09 28.84 3.76
N THR A 20 -9.13 29.53 4.36
CA THR A 20 -9.02 29.69 5.81
C THR A 20 -10.23 30.42 6.38
N VAL A 21 -10.70 31.50 5.73
CA VAL A 21 -11.91 32.22 6.17
C VAL A 21 -13.13 31.30 6.10
N ALA A 22 -13.31 30.57 5.00
CA ALA A 22 -14.41 29.64 4.83
C ALA A 22 -14.40 28.52 5.90
N LEU A 23 -13.25 27.89 6.14
CA LEU A 23 -13.13 26.80 7.11
C LEU A 23 -13.30 27.26 8.56
N LYS A 24 -12.83 28.47 8.90
CA LYS A 24 -13.06 29.07 10.23
C LYS A 24 -14.53 29.41 10.51
N SER A 25 -15.34 29.59 9.46
CA SER A 25 -16.78 29.84 9.60
C SER A 25 -17.59 28.58 9.90
N SER A 26 -16.98 27.41 9.76
CA SER A 26 -17.60 26.12 10.08
C SER A 26 -17.65 25.88 11.60
N PRO A 27 -18.49 24.96 12.09
CA PRO A 27 -18.55 24.63 13.53
C PRO A 27 -17.37 23.79 14.02
N PHE A 28 -16.43 23.43 13.15
CA PHE A 28 -15.29 22.57 13.49
C PHE A 28 -14.11 23.37 14.04
N SER A 29 -13.30 22.74 14.91
CA SER A 29 -12.08 23.34 15.45
C SER A 29 -10.98 23.40 14.38
N PHE A 30 -10.93 24.52 13.65
CA PHE A 30 -9.96 24.73 12.58
C PHE A 30 -8.51 24.81 13.11
N GLN A 31 -7.64 23.91 12.64
CA GLN A 31 -6.23 23.82 13.07
C GLN A 31 -5.23 24.47 12.11
N GLY A 32 -5.65 24.94 10.93
CA GLY A 32 -4.77 25.56 9.95
C GLY A 32 -4.99 25.06 8.52
N ALA A 33 -4.47 25.79 7.55
CA ALA A 33 -4.44 25.43 6.14
C ALA A 33 -3.03 25.69 5.60
N GLN A 34 -2.40 24.66 5.05
CA GLN A 34 -1.02 24.74 4.57
C GLN A 34 -0.82 23.89 3.32
N ILE A 35 0.19 24.22 2.52
CA ILE A 35 0.61 23.43 1.37
C ILE A 35 1.67 22.45 1.86
N LEU A 36 1.35 21.15 1.85
CA LEU A 36 2.31 20.10 2.20
C LEU A 36 3.44 19.99 1.17
N SER A 37 4.66 19.74 1.64
CA SER A 37 5.75 19.34 0.76
C SER A 37 5.48 17.95 0.15
N SER A 38 6.14 17.61 -0.94
CA SER A 38 6.01 16.26 -1.53
C SER A 38 6.58 15.16 -0.62
N PRO A 39 7.76 15.32 0.03
CA PRO A 39 8.24 14.34 1.01
C PRO A 39 7.28 14.13 2.18
N ASP A 40 6.64 15.20 2.68
CA ASP A 40 5.67 15.08 3.78
C ASP A 40 4.44 14.27 3.36
N GLU A 41 3.86 14.55 2.19
CA GLU A 41 2.70 13.81 1.66
C GLU A 41 2.98 12.30 1.54
N GLU A 42 4.18 11.94 1.08
CA GLU A 42 4.61 10.55 0.94
C GLU A 42 4.89 9.91 2.30
N ALA A 43 5.50 10.65 3.23
CA ALA A 43 5.73 10.19 4.59
C ALA A 43 4.39 9.92 5.32
N PHE A 44 3.38 10.79 5.14
CA PHE A 44 2.05 10.56 5.70
C PHE A 44 1.34 9.38 5.02
N SER A 45 1.51 9.17 3.71
CA SER A 45 1.02 7.95 3.05
C SER A 45 1.64 6.70 3.68
N TRP A 46 2.94 6.73 3.98
CA TRP A 46 3.64 5.66 4.70
C TRP A 46 3.11 5.44 6.12
N VAL A 47 2.76 6.50 6.85
CA VAL A 47 2.10 6.39 8.17
C VAL A 47 0.75 5.70 8.04
N ALA A 48 -0.09 6.12 7.10
CA ALA A 48 -1.41 5.53 6.92
C ALA A 48 -1.30 4.03 6.64
N VAL A 49 -0.42 3.62 5.72
CA VAL A 49 -0.21 2.21 5.38
C VAL A 49 0.23 1.40 6.61
N ASN A 50 1.23 1.88 7.36
CA ASN A 50 1.72 1.15 8.53
C ASN A 50 0.73 1.15 9.71
N TYR A 51 -0.16 2.14 9.78
CA TYR A 51 -1.27 2.15 10.71
C TYR A 51 -2.33 1.10 10.37
N VAL A 52 -2.79 1.07 9.10
CA VAL A 52 -3.77 0.07 8.62
C VAL A 52 -3.25 -1.36 8.79
N LEU A 53 -1.94 -1.56 8.60
CA LEU A 53 -1.28 -2.84 8.75
C LEU A 53 -0.99 -3.27 10.20
N GLU A 54 -1.30 -2.41 11.17
CA GLU A 54 -0.95 -2.63 12.59
C GLU A 54 0.56 -2.89 12.77
N ASN A 55 1.39 -2.18 12.00
CA ASN A 55 2.86 -2.29 12.07
C ASN A 55 3.46 -1.39 13.16
N PHE A 56 2.76 -0.34 13.59
CA PHE A 56 3.20 0.45 14.73
C PHE A 56 2.96 -0.29 16.05
N PHE A 57 1.76 -0.84 16.23
CA PHE A 57 1.34 -1.49 17.45
C PHE A 57 0.29 -2.57 17.18
N LYS A 58 0.14 -3.47 18.13
CA LYS A 58 -0.94 -4.46 18.18
C LYS A 58 -1.43 -4.62 19.61
N TYR A 59 -2.65 -5.11 19.78
CA TYR A 59 -3.12 -5.55 21.09
C TYR A 59 -2.54 -6.93 21.40
N ASP A 60 -1.97 -7.08 22.59
CA ASP A 60 -1.59 -8.39 23.11
C ASP A 60 -2.82 -9.16 23.64
N TRP A 61 -2.61 -10.39 24.10
CA TRP A 61 -3.68 -11.23 24.66
C TRP A 61 -4.31 -10.66 25.95
N ARG A 62 -3.67 -9.65 26.56
CA ARG A 62 -4.17 -8.93 27.74
C ARG A 62 -4.92 -7.65 27.35
N GLY A 63 -5.04 -7.34 26.06
CA GLY A 63 -5.61 -6.10 25.57
C GLY A 63 -4.70 -4.88 25.76
N GLN A 64 -3.39 -5.09 25.95
CA GLN A 64 -2.41 -4.01 26.04
C GLN A 64 -1.87 -3.66 24.66
N LEU A 65 -1.76 -2.36 24.39
CA LEU A 65 -1.09 -1.86 23.19
C LEU A 65 0.42 -2.09 23.32
N VAL A 66 0.98 -2.95 22.47
CA VAL A 66 2.41 -3.25 22.43
C VAL A 66 2.96 -2.96 21.04
N PRO A 67 4.24 -2.55 20.91
CA PRO A 67 4.87 -2.37 19.60
C PRO A 67 4.71 -3.62 18.74
N SER A 68 4.39 -3.44 17.46
CA SER A 68 4.31 -4.57 16.55
C SER A 68 5.71 -5.13 16.36
N GLY A 69 5.90 -6.43 16.61
CA GLY A 69 7.12 -7.12 16.21
C GLY A 69 7.21 -7.33 14.68
N LYS A 70 6.19 -6.87 13.94
CA LYS A 70 6.20 -6.84 12.47
C LYS A 70 7.12 -5.69 12.03
N GLY A 71 7.99 -5.95 11.07
CA GLY A 71 8.79 -4.90 10.43
C GLY A 71 7.89 -3.87 9.75
N MET A 72 8.41 -2.66 9.55
CA MET A 72 7.68 -1.60 8.85
C MET A 72 7.59 -1.91 7.36
N ALA A 73 6.40 -1.73 6.79
CA ALA A 73 6.18 -1.79 5.35
C ALA A 73 6.69 -0.51 4.69
N GLY A 74 7.19 -0.62 3.47
CA GLY A 74 7.42 0.51 2.58
C GLY A 74 6.20 0.77 1.71
N VAL A 75 6.22 1.87 0.98
CA VAL A 75 5.17 2.27 0.03
C VAL A 75 5.81 2.55 -1.32
N LEU A 76 5.29 1.91 -2.37
CA LEU A 76 5.60 2.23 -3.76
C LEU A 76 4.40 2.96 -4.35
N SER A 77 4.56 4.25 -4.61
CA SER A 77 3.51 5.11 -5.19
C SER A 77 3.82 5.39 -6.66
N VAL A 78 2.92 5.01 -7.56
CA VAL A 78 3.03 5.31 -9.00
C VAL A 78 1.97 6.34 -9.37
N GLY A 79 2.40 7.60 -9.48
CA GLY A 79 1.54 8.70 -9.91
C GLY A 79 1.59 8.93 -11.42
N GLY A 80 0.93 10.00 -11.88
CA GLY A 80 0.95 10.39 -13.29
C GLY A 80 2.35 10.80 -13.78
N THR A 81 3.13 11.50 -12.95
CA THR A 81 4.42 12.11 -13.38
C THR A 81 5.71 11.44 -12.90
N SER A 82 5.61 10.62 -11.86
CA SER A 82 6.75 10.00 -11.23
C SER A 82 6.35 8.79 -10.40
N THR A 83 7.33 7.95 -10.11
CA THR A 83 7.22 6.89 -9.10
C THR A 83 8.01 7.28 -7.86
N ARG A 84 7.51 6.95 -6.67
CA ARG A 84 8.17 7.19 -5.40
C ARG A 84 8.22 5.93 -4.56
N LEU A 85 9.31 5.76 -3.83
CA LEU A 85 9.55 4.64 -2.93
C LEU A 85 9.84 5.19 -1.53
N THR A 86 8.94 4.93 -0.59
CA THR A 86 8.97 5.48 0.76
C THR A 86 9.14 4.39 1.79
N TYR A 87 10.14 4.48 2.66
CA TYR A 87 10.43 3.45 3.65
C TYR A 87 11.16 4.00 4.89
N LYS A 88 11.12 3.26 5.99
CA LYS A 88 11.85 3.59 7.21
C LYS A 88 13.34 3.26 7.03
N VAL A 89 14.21 4.16 7.49
CA VAL A 89 15.67 3.95 7.57
C VAL A 89 16.07 3.78 9.03
N GLU A 90 17.01 2.88 9.31
CA GLU A 90 17.48 2.61 10.68
C GLU A 90 18.57 3.57 11.17
N GLU A 91 19.44 4.08 10.27
CA GLU A 91 20.54 5.00 10.64
C GLU A 91 20.19 6.48 10.39
N GLU A 92 20.39 7.33 11.41
CA GLU A 92 20.12 8.77 11.37
C GLU A 92 21.00 9.56 10.39
N ASN A 93 22.21 9.06 10.07
CA ASN A 93 23.18 9.73 9.20
C ASN A 93 22.92 9.54 7.69
N GLN A 94 21.86 8.81 7.32
CA GLN A 94 21.53 8.47 5.94
C GLN A 94 20.32 9.25 5.40
N ALA A 95 19.66 10.07 6.23
CA ALA A 95 18.60 10.96 5.81
C ALA A 95 19.20 12.20 5.14
N SER A 96 19.32 12.16 3.81
CA SER A 96 19.52 13.32 2.93
C SER A 96 18.39 14.37 3.12
N GLU A 97 18.43 15.50 2.41
CA GLU A 97 17.37 16.53 2.37
C GLU A 97 15.95 15.97 2.05
N GLU A 98 15.85 14.72 1.57
CA GLU A 98 14.60 14.02 1.24
C GLU A 98 14.05 13.13 2.38
N GLY A 99 14.67 13.13 3.56
CA GLY A 99 14.20 12.39 4.74
C GLY A 99 13.27 13.21 5.63
N VAL A 100 12.14 12.63 6.02
CA VAL A 100 11.18 13.22 6.97
C VAL A 100 11.30 12.51 8.33
N ARG A 101 11.41 13.28 9.40
CA ARG A 101 11.40 12.76 10.78
C ARG A 101 10.03 12.94 11.39
N LEU A 102 9.39 11.84 11.76
CA LEU A 102 8.07 11.82 12.38
C LEU A 102 8.19 11.27 13.79
N GLN A 103 7.61 11.97 14.77
CA GLN A 103 7.45 11.41 16.11
C GLN A 103 6.06 10.78 16.21
N LEU A 104 6.02 9.45 16.17
CA LEU A 104 4.79 8.66 16.21
C LEU A 104 4.82 7.76 17.44
N TYR A 105 3.81 7.87 18.29
CA TYR A 105 3.58 6.98 19.43
C TYR A 105 4.76 6.92 20.41
N GLY A 106 5.41 8.07 20.63
CA GLY A 106 6.60 8.19 21.48
C GLY A 106 7.90 7.66 20.86
N GLN A 107 7.87 7.19 19.61
CA GLN A 107 9.04 6.76 18.85
C GLN A 107 9.36 7.73 17.71
N MET A 108 10.65 7.91 17.42
CA MET A 108 11.10 8.68 16.27
C MET A 108 11.26 7.75 15.07
N HIS A 109 10.65 8.13 13.94
CA HIS A 109 10.71 7.41 12.68
C HIS A 109 11.36 8.32 11.63
N SER A 110 12.52 7.88 11.13
CA SER A 110 13.16 8.48 9.96
C SER A 110 12.64 7.79 8.71
N VAL A 111 11.84 8.51 7.92
CA VAL A 111 11.21 8.02 6.70
C VAL A 111 11.90 8.66 5.52
N TYR A 112 12.42 7.84 4.61
CA TYR A 112 13.09 8.29 3.40
C TYR A 112 12.20 8.04 2.18
N THR A 113 12.14 9.02 1.28
CA THR A 113 11.42 8.91 0.02
C THR A 113 12.40 9.06 -1.13
N HIS A 114 12.59 7.99 -1.90
CA HIS A 114 13.35 8.06 -3.13
C HIS A 114 12.42 8.43 -4.29
N HIS A 115 12.74 9.52 -5.00
CA HIS A 115 11.92 10.03 -6.10
C HIS A 115 12.50 9.62 -7.45
N CYS A 116 11.71 8.94 -8.27
CA CYS A 116 12.06 8.63 -9.65
C CYS A 116 11.18 9.40 -10.64
N PRO A 117 11.66 10.57 -11.13
CA PRO A 117 10.98 11.30 -12.19
C PRO A 117 10.95 10.48 -13.49
N CYS A 118 10.03 10.80 -14.40
CA CYS A 118 9.91 10.13 -15.70
C CYS A 118 9.49 8.65 -15.69
N HIS A 119 9.09 8.14 -14.53
CA HIS A 119 8.57 6.78 -14.33
C HIS A 119 7.13 6.81 -13.78
N GLY A 120 6.38 7.90 -13.99
CA GLY A 120 4.93 7.92 -13.76
C GLY A 120 4.16 7.37 -14.95
N ALA A 121 2.87 7.13 -14.77
CA ALA A 121 2.00 6.54 -15.79
C ALA A 121 2.05 7.31 -17.13
N ASP A 122 1.96 8.64 -17.10
CA ASP A 122 1.97 9.46 -18.32
C ASP A 122 3.31 9.40 -19.06
N GLN A 123 4.44 9.40 -18.31
CA GLN A 123 5.77 9.36 -18.93
C GLN A 123 6.09 7.97 -19.43
N LEU A 124 5.68 6.92 -18.71
CA LEU A 124 5.80 5.54 -19.18
C LEU A 124 5.06 5.37 -20.51
N ARG A 125 3.82 5.87 -20.62
CA ARG A 125 3.06 5.88 -21.88
C ARG A 125 3.82 6.63 -22.97
N SER A 126 4.16 7.90 -22.75
CA SER A 126 4.76 8.75 -23.79
C SER A 126 6.12 8.21 -24.27
N ARG A 127 6.95 7.71 -23.37
CA ARG A 127 8.25 7.10 -23.71
C ARG A 127 8.07 5.79 -24.47
N LEU A 128 7.13 4.93 -24.05
CA LEU A 128 6.84 3.68 -24.74
C LEU A 128 6.33 3.92 -26.17
N LEU A 129 5.44 4.89 -26.36
CA LEU A 129 4.95 5.28 -27.69
C LEU A 129 6.08 5.86 -28.55
N SER A 130 6.94 6.70 -27.96
CA SER A 130 8.10 7.27 -28.68
C SER A 130 9.04 6.16 -29.17
N MET A 131 9.36 5.18 -28.33
CA MET A 131 10.19 4.04 -28.70
C MET A 131 9.55 3.20 -29.81
N LEU A 132 8.24 2.93 -29.74
CA LEU A 132 7.52 2.16 -30.76
C LEU A 132 7.53 2.85 -32.12
N ILE A 133 7.27 4.16 -32.16
CA ILE A 133 7.28 4.96 -33.38
C ILE A 133 8.69 4.99 -33.98
N GLN A 134 9.72 5.16 -33.14
CA GLN A 134 11.13 5.15 -33.58
C GLN A 134 11.63 3.79 -34.06
N ASP A 135 11.07 2.69 -33.57
CA ASP A 135 11.42 1.32 -34.00
C ASP A 135 10.74 0.96 -35.34
N GLN A 136 9.49 1.36 -35.52
CA GLN A 136 8.67 1.01 -36.69
C GLN A 136 8.73 2.06 -37.83
N ARG A 137 9.81 2.86 -37.85
CA ARG A 137 10.28 3.95 -38.75
C ARG A 137 9.59 4.24 -40.10
N SER A 138 8.98 3.25 -40.75
CA SER A 138 8.40 3.34 -42.09
C SER A 138 6.87 3.15 -42.11
N ALA A 139 6.27 2.74 -40.99
CA ALA A 139 4.86 2.41 -40.93
C ALA A 139 4.06 3.57 -40.32
N LYS A 140 3.09 4.10 -41.07
CA LYS A 140 2.08 5.03 -40.52
C LYS A 140 1.18 4.37 -39.50
N THR A 141 1.09 3.04 -39.54
CA THR A 141 0.34 2.23 -38.57
C THR A 141 1.32 1.46 -37.71
N VAL A 142 1.34 1.76 -36.41
CA VAL A 142 2.28 1.17 -35.44
C VAL A 142 1.50 0.28 -34.48
N SER A 143 1.97 -0.95 -34.30
CA SER A 143 1.33 -1.89 -33.37
C SER A 143 1.88 -1.69 -31.95
N ASN A 144 0.98 -1.48 -30.97
CA ASN A 144 1.30 -1.37 -29.56
C ASN A 144 0.89 -2.67 -28.81
N PRO A 145 1.85 -3.43 -28.25
CA PRO A 145 1.57 -4.66 -27.54
C PRO A 145 0.95 -4.47 -26.15
N CYS A 146 1.10 -3.29 -25.55
CA CYS A 146 0.55 -2.97 -24.23
C CYS A 146 -0.89 -2.45 -24.30
N TRP A 147 -1.36 -2.05 -25.48
CA TRP A 147 -2.73 -1.59 -25.64
C TRP A 147 -3.71 -2.74 -25.89
N PRO A 148 -4.95 -2.61 -25.39
CA PRO A 148 -5.95 -3.66 -25.55
C PRO A 148 -6.38 -3.83 -27.01
N LEU A 149 -6.79 -5.04 -27.35
CA LEU A 149 -7.19 -5.40 -28.70
C LEU A 149 -8.37 -4.54 -29.12
N THR A 150 -8.36 -4.07 -30.37
CA THR A 150 -9.34 -3.15 -30.98
C THR A 150 -9.31 -1.70 -30.48
N TYR A 151 -8.41 -1.35 -29.56
CA TYR A 151 -8.12 0.04 -29.24
C TYR A 151 -7.19 0.64 -30.31
N PHE A 152 -7.46 1.87 -30.72
CA PHE A 152 -6.59 2.60 -31.63
C PHE A 152 -6.69 4.09 -31.37
N ARG A 153 -5.63 4.81 -31.73
CA ARG A 153 -5.55 6.26 -31.55
C ARG A 153 -4.55 6.87 -32.52
N GLU A 154 -4.87 8.05 -33.02
CA GLU A 154 -3.92 8.91 -33.70
C GLU A 154 -3.05 9.64 -32.67
N VAL A 155 -1.74 9.50 -32.81
CA VAL A 155 -0.74 10.05 -31.91
C VAL A 155 0.19 10.95 -32.69
N GLN A 156 0.30 12.19 -32.25
CA GLN A 156 1.23 13.16 -32.81
C GLN A 156 2.61 13.02 -32.17
N TRP A 157 3.69 13.07 -32.96
CA TRP A 157 5.05 12.92 -32.44
C TRP A 157 5.38 13.88 -31.29
N LYS A 158 5.07 15.17 -31.43
CA LYS A 158 5.34 16.17 -30.38
C LYS A 158 4.62 15.91 -29.05
N SER A 159 3.52 15.15 -29.03
CA SER A 159 2.78 14.91 -27.79
C SER A 159 3.41 13.81 -26.93
N VAL A 160 4.17 12.91 -27.55
CA VAL A 160 4.84 11.79 -26.88
C VAL A 160 6.34 11.99 -26.73
N HIS A 161 6.93 12.81 -27.59
CA HIS A 161 8.35 13.18 -27.58
C HIS A 161 8.53 14.65 -27.22
N ALA A 162 8.06 15.03 -26.03
CA ALA A 162 8.25 16.37 -25.47
C ALA A 162 8.66 16.32 -24.00
N GLY A 163 9.37 17.37 -23.59
CA GLY A 163 9.77 17.58 -22.21
C GLY A 163 11.00 16.78 -21.77
N PRO A 164 11.35 16.85 -20.48
CA PRO A 164 12.63 16.34 -19.95
C PRO A 164 12.74 14.82 -19.90
N CYS A 165 11.62 14.12 -20.15
CA CYS A 165 11.53 12.65 -20.08
C CYS A 165 11.53 11.99 -21.45
N ALA A 166 11.65 12.76 -22.55
CA ALA A 166 11.73 12.22 -23.89
C ALA A 166 13.00 11.34 -24.02
N VAL A 167 12.87 10.22 -24.75
CA VAL A 167 13.98 9.29 -24.98
C VAL A 167 15.05 10.01 -25.81
N SER A 168 16.31 9.95 -25.40
CA SER A 168 17.42 10.61 -26.11
C SER A 168 17.54 10.09 -27.54
N ASP A 169 17.59 11.01 -28.49
CA ASP A 169 17.69 10.71 -29.92
C ASP A 169 19.03 10.06 -30.26
N ASP A 170 18.98 8.93 -30.97
CA ASP A 170 20.10 8.47 -31.77
C ASP A 170 19.97 9.12 -33.17
N THR A 171 20.97 9.91 -33.52
CA THR A 171 20.84 11.19 -34.23
C THR A 171 20.71 11.11 -35.75
N SER A 172 19.82 10.30 -36.32
CA SER A 172 19.73 10.28 -37.80
C SER A 172 18.37 10.23 -38.47
N ASN A 173 17.24 10.00 -37.78
CA ASN A 173 15.90 9.96 -38.41
C ASN A 173 14.77 10.23 -37.40
N ILE A 174 14.61 11.48 -36.97
CA ILE A 174 13.56 11.89 -36.02
C ILE A 174 12.29 12.27 -36.81
N PRO A 175 11.11 11.72 -36.48
CA PRO A 175 9.84 12.16 -37.06
C PRO A 175 9.63 13.67 -36.96
N GLY A 176 8.89 14.24 -37.90
CA GLY A 176 8.52 15.65 -37.82
C GLY A 176 7.65 15.91 -36.58
N PRO A 177 7.76 17.08 -35.90
CA PRO A 177 6.94 17.37 -34.71
C PRO A 177 5.43 17.33 -34.99
N GLU A 178 5.04 17.64 -36.22
CA GLU A 178 3.64 17.60 -36.69
C GLU A 178 3.24 16.27 -37.34
N GLU A 179 4.11 15.28 -37.36
CA GLU A 179 3.81 13.96 -37.92
C GLU A 179 2.87 13.17 -37.00
N VAL A 180 1.90 12.49 -37.62
CA VAL A 180 0.84 11.75 -36.94
C VAL A 180 0.90 10.28 -37.32
N PHE A 181 0.84 9.42 -36.31
CA PHE A 181 0.90 7.97 -36.42
C PHE A 181 -0.39 7.35 -35.92
N ASN A 182 -0.91 6.34 -36.63
CA ASN A 182 -2.04 5.56 -36.17
C ASN A 182 -1.53 4.39 -35.33
N ILE A 183 -1.80 4.40 -34.04
CA ILE A 183 -1.32 3.38 -33.12
C ILE A 183 -2.47 2.41 -32.83
N THR A 184 -2.24 1.10 -32.97
CA THR A 184 -3.27 0.06 -32.77
C THR A 184 -2.85 -0.95 -31.70
N GLY A 185 -3.76 -1.31 -30.79
CA GLY A 185 -3.52 -2.29 -29.74
C GLY A 185 -3.57 -3.74 -30.21
N SER A 186 -2.62 -4.55 -29.75
CA SER A 186 -2.50 -5.97 -30.12
C SER A 186 -2.62 -6.94 -28.94
N SER A 187 -2.78 -6.46 -27.71
CA SER A 187 -2.90 -7.28 -26.49
C SER A 187 -1.87 -8.42 -26.41
N ASN A 188 -0.58 -8.09 -26.43
CA ASN A 188 0.49 -9.08 -26.38
C ASN A 188 1.34 -8.90 -25.11
N PRO A 189 0.99 -9.60 -24.01
CA PRO A 189 1.65 -9.41 -22.71
C PRO A 189 3.16 -9.64 -22.76
N THR A 190 3.62 -10.70 -23.43
CA THR A 190 5.03 -11.02 -23.56
C THR A 190 5.82 -9.91 -24.27
N SER A 191 5.24 -9.36 -25.34
CA SER A 191 5.87 -8.26 -26.09
C SER A 191 5.80 -6.94 -25.31
N CYS A 192 4.72 -6.69 -24.58
CA CYS A 192 4.62 -5.52 -23.71
C CYS A 192 5.67 -5.55 -22.59
N LYS A 193 5.81 -6.67 -21.88
CA LYS A 193 6.82 -6.84 -20.83
C LYS A 193 8.24 -6.61 -21.37
N ARG A 194 8.58 -7.18 -22.53
CA ARG A 194 9.89 -6.94 -23.19
C ARG A 194 10.11 -5.47 -23.55
N LEU A 195 9.08 -4.80 -24.06
CA LEU A 195 9.15 -3.38 -24.42
C LEU A 195 9.37 -2.49 -23.21
N VAL A 196 8.65 -2.75 -22.12
CA VAL A 196 8.84 -2.07 -20.83
C VAL A 196 10.25 -2.31 -20.29
N GLN A 197 10.77 -3.54 -20.36
CA GLN A 197 12.15 -3.84 -19.98
C GLN A 197 13.17 -2.98 -20.74
N SER A 198 13.00 -2.86 -22.06
CA SER A 198 13.88 -2.03 -22.90
C SER A 198 13.80 -0.55 -22.53
N LEU A 199 12.60 -0.06 -22.19
CA LEU A 199 12.37 1.30 -21.70
C LEU A 199 13.12 1.57 -20.39
N LEU A 200 13.14 0.60 -19.48
CA LEU A 200 13.85 0.73 -18.21
C LEU A 200 15.37 0.68 -18.38
N ASN A 201 15.87 -0.18 -19.27
CA ASN A 201 17.30 -0.30 -19.56
C ASN A 201 17.88 0.95 -20.23
N SER A 202 17.09 1.63 -21.08
CA SER A 202 17.49 2.90 -21.71
C SER A 202 17.42 4.10 -20.77
N SER A 203 16.77 3.95 -19.62
CA SER A 203 16.57 5.00 -18.63
C SER A 203 17.78 5.11 -17.69
N SER A 204 18.55 6.18 -17.81
CA SER A 204 19.72 6.40 -16.96
C SER A 204 19.41 7.12 -15.63
N SER A 205 18.21 7.69 -15.50
CA SER A 205 17.87 8.75 -14.54
C SER A 205 17.28 8.28 -13.21
N CYS A 206 16.91 7.02 -13.07
CA CYS A 206 16.35 6.47 -11.84
C CYS A 206 17.23 5.35 -11.31
N SER A 207 17.79 5.54 -10.11
CA SER A 207 18.66 4.56 -9.46
C SER A 207 17.94 3.30 -9.00
N PHE A 208 16.60 3.24 -9.03
CA PHE A 208 15.84 2.02 -8.72
C PHE A 208 16.32 0.79 -9.50
N PHE A 209 16.83 1.00 -10.74
CA PHE A 209 17.16 -0.04 -11.72
C PHE A 209 18.66 -0.26 -11.93
N LYS A 210 19.52 0.66 -11.50
CA LYS A 210 20.97 0.64 -11.82
C LYS A 210 21.84 0.03 -10.74
N HIS A 211 21.38 0.14 -9.52
CA HIS A 211 21.96 -0.53 -8.39
C HIS A 211 20.78 -1.21 -7.71
N SER A 212 20.76 -2.54 -7.67
CA SER A 212 20.19 -3.21 -6.51
C SER A 212 20.76 -2.45 -5.32
N LEU A 213 19.92 -1.65 -4.66
CA LEU A 213 20.31 -0.65 -3.64
C LEU A 213 21.57 -1.15 -2.97
N SER A 214 22.71 -0.46 -3.20
CA SER A 214 24.00 -0.92 -2.67
C SER A 214 23.78 -1.29 -1.21
N SER A 215 24.43 -2.35 -0.74
CA SER A 215 24.12 -3.05 0.52
C SER A 215 23.92 -2.19 1.78
N ALA A 216 24.24 -0.90 1.74
CA ALA A 216 23.90 0.10 2.75
C ALA A 216 22.41 0.53 2.76
N PHE A 217 21.70 0.50 1.63
CA PHE A 217 20.33 1.00 1.48
C PHE A 217 19.30 -0.09 1.22
N LYS A 218 19.68 -1.37 1.31
CA LYS A 218 18.76 -2.47 1.06
C LYS A 218 17.94 -2.72 2.33
N PRO A 219 16.63 -2.43 2.36
CA PRO A 219 15.80 -2.96 3.41
C PRO A 219 15.54 -4.43 3.05
N LEU A 220 16.50 -5.30 3.37
CA LEU A 220 16.52 -6.72 3.00
C LEU A 220 15.28 -7.53 3.41
N GLN A 221 14.37 -6.93 4.18
CA GLN A 221 13.14 -7.55 4.66
C GLN A 221 11.89 -6.65 4.57
N THR A 222 11.99 -5.45 4.01
CA THR A 222 10.82 -4.56 3.89
C THR A 222 9.96 -4.96 2.71
N ARG A 223 8.69 -5.21 3.00
CA ARG A 223 7.64 -5.41 2.00
C ARG A 223 7.08 -4.06 1.59
N PHE A 224 6.84 -3.86 0.30
CA PHE A 224 6.31 -2.61 -0.24
C PHE A 224 4.86 -2.77 -0.65
N LEU A 225 3.97 -1.98 -0.04
CA LEU A 225 2.61 -1.85 -0.53
C LEU A 225 2.60 -0.94 -1.76
N VAL A 226 1.99 -1.42 -2.84
CA VAL A 226 1.87 -0.64 -4.07
C VAL A 226 0.57 0.17 -4.07
N ILE A 227 0.69 1.48 -4.22
CA ILE A 227 -0.40 2.44 -4.45
C ILE A 227 -0.33 2.89 -5.91
N SER A 228 -1.29 2.43 -6.71
CA SER A 228 -1.37 2.73 -8.14
C SER A 228 -2.76 2.38 -8.64
N GLU A 229 -3.39 3.29 -9.39
CA GLU A 229 -4.73 3.07 -9.95
C GLU A 229 -4.80 1.80 -10.82
N ALA A 230 -3.73 1.52 -11.58
CA ALA A 230 -3.61 0.30 -12.37
C ALA A 230 -3.56 -0.96 -11.50
N MET A 231 -2.83 -0.91 -10.37
CA MET A 231 -2.75 -2.05 -9.45
C MET A 231 -4.03 -2.25 -8.65
N ASP A 232 -4.72 -1.18 -8.31
CA ASP A 232 -6.04 -1.25 -7.68
C ASP A 232 -7.03 -1.95 -8.62
N PHE A 233 -7.06 -1.55 -9.90
CA PHE A 233 -7.84 -2.22 -10.93
C PHE A 233 -7.47 -3.71 -11.08
N VAL A 234 -6.18 -4.04 -11.12
CA VAL A 234 -5.73 -5.44 -11.21
C VAL A 234 -6.20 -6.27 -10.00
N ARG A 235 -6.07 -5.75 -8.77
CA ARG A 235 -6.49 -6.45 -7.55
C ARG A 235 -8.00 -6.66 -7.49
N GLU A 236 -8.79 -5.75 -8.08
CA GLU A 236 -10.24 -5.85 -8.15
C GLU A 236 -10.71 -6.90 -9.16
N THR A 237 -10.14 -6.82 -10.37
CA THR A 237 -10.69 -7.46 -11.58
C THR A 237 -9.97 -8.76 -11.96
N VAL A 238 -8.71 -8.92 -11.56
CA VAL A 238 -7.88 -10.06 -11.94
C VAL A 238 -7.52 -10.89 -10.69
N PRO A 239 -8.27 -11.97 -10.39
CA PRO A 239 -7.91 -12.85 -9.29
C PRO A 239 -6.68 -13.69 -9.67
N SER A 240 -5.53 -13.36 -9.07
CA SER A 240 -4.34 -14.21 -9.08
C SER A 240 -3.49 -13.91 -7.83
N PRO A 241 -2.83 -14.92 -7.22
CA PRO A 241 -1.81 -14.68 -6.21
C PRO A 241 -0.44 -14.29 -6.82
N ASP A 242 -0.26 -14.51 -8.12
CA ASP A 242 0.98 -14.23 -8.85
C ASP A 242 0.84 -12.92 -9.64
N LEU A 243 1.69 -11.94 -9.31
CA LEU A 243 1.67 -10.63 -9.96
C LEU A 243 1.90 -10.76 -11.47
N GLY A 244 2.82 -11.63 -11.91
CA GLY A 244 3.15 -11.82 -13.33
C GLY A 244 1.95 -12.34 -14.12
N GLN A 245 1.25 -13.33 -13.59
CA GLN A 245 0.02 -13.87 -14.17
C GLN A 245 -1.10 -12.83 -14.19
N ALA A 246 -1.22 -12.02 -13.14
CA ALA A 246 -2.21 -10.95 -13.08
C ALA A 246 -1.98 -9.90 -14.18
N VAL A 247 -0.73 -9.47 -14.35
CA VAL A 247 -0.32 -8.56 -15.43
C VAL A 247 -0.53 -9.19 -16.80
N ASP A 248 -0.20 -10.47 -16.98
CA ASP A 248 -0.40 -11.16 -18.25
C ASP A 248 -1.87 -11.22 -18.65
N ARG A 249 -2.75 -11.42 -17.68
CA ARG A 249 -4.19 -11.44 -17.92
C ARG A 249 -4.71 -10.04 -18.27
N LEU A 250 -4.31 -9.01 -17.54
CA LEU A 250 -4.68 -7.61 -17.83
C LEU A 250 -4.25 -7.22 -19.25
N CYS A 251 -2.98 -7.43 -19.58
CA CYS A 251 -2.41 -7.07 -20.88
C CYS A 251 -2.96 -7.91 -22.04
N GLY A 252 -3.63 -9.04 -21.75
CA GLY A 252 -4.30 -9.89 -22.73
C GLY A 252 -5.76 -9.49 -23.01
N MET A 253 -6.33 -8.54 -22.26
CA MET A 253 -7.73 -8.15 -22.41
C MET A 253 -7.98 -7.32 -23.66
N SER A 254 -9.19 -7.44 -24.19
CA SER A 254 -9.77 -6.56 -25.20
C SER A 254 -10.45 -5.34 -24.57
N VAL A 255 -10.75 -4.32 -25.38
CA VAL A 255 -11.54 -3.14 -24.93
C VAL A 255 -12.87 -3.55 -24.30
N LYS A 256 -13.54 -4.56 -24.88
CA LYS A 256 -14.84 -5.06 -24.38
C LYS A 256 -14.75 -5.65 -22.98
N GLU A 257 -13.64 -6.33 -22.68
CA GLU A 257 -13.41 -6.91 -21.36
C GLU A 257 -13.07 -5.82 -20.34
N LEU A 258 -12.20 -4.86 -20.70
CA LEU A 258 -11.82 -3.76 -19.80
C LEU A 258 -13.00 -2.86 -19.41
N VAL A 259 -13.84 -2.46 -20.38
CA VAL A 259 -14.97 -1.55 -20.13
C VAL A 259 -16.09 -2.24 -19.33
N LYS A 260 -16.16 -3.57 -19.35
CA LYS A 260 -17.12 -4.31 -18.51
C LYS A 260 -16.79 -4.20 -17.02
N GLU A 261 -15.51 -4.08 -16.70
CA GLU A 261 -14.99 -4.16 -15.35
C GLU A 261 -14.79 -2.77 -14.70
N SER A 262 -14.88 -1.66 -15.45
CA SER A 262 -14.72 -0.30 -14.89
C SER A 262 -15.48 0.78 -15.67
N GLN A 263 -15.85 1.85 -14.96
CA GLN A 263 -16.42 3.09 -15.51
C GLN A 263 -15.35 4.15 -15.87
N THR A 264 -14.07 3.85 -15.65
CA THR A 264 -12.94 4.73 -15.99
C THR A 264 -12.83 4.96 -17.50
N SER A 265 -12.24 6.09 -17.89
CA SER A 265 -12.01 6.40 -19.31
C SER A 265 -11.18 5.31 -20.00
N LEU A 266 -11.50 5.02 -21.26
CA LEU A 266 -10.81 3.98 -22.03
C LEU A 266 -9.32 4.28 -22.21
N ASP A 267 -8.96 5.56 -22.29
CA ASP A 267 -7.56 6.00 -22.42
C ASP A 267 -6.74 5.63 -21.19
N THR A 268 -7.29 5.88 -20.01
CA THR A 268 -6.67 5.51 -18.73
C THR A 268 -6.55 3.99 -18.61
N LEU A 269 -7.60 3.24 -18.95
CA LEU A 269 -7.58 1.77 -18.93
C LEU A 269 -6.53 1.20 -19.89
N ALA A 270 -6.33 1.83 -21.06
CA ALA A 270 -5.31 1.41 -22.03
C ALA A 270 -3.87 1.57 -21.48
N ASP A 271 -3.66 2.46 -20.51
CA ASP A 271 -2.35 2.70 -19.88
C ASP A 271 -2.08 1.74 -18.70
N TYR A 272 -3.08 1.02 -18.20
CA TYR A 272 -2.89 0.14 -17.04
C TYR A 272 -1.92 -1.01 -17.33
N CYS A 273 -1.96 -1.60 -18.53
CA CYS A 273 -1.05 -2.68 -18.86
C CYS A 273 0.42 -2.24 -18.81
N VAL A 274 0.77 -1.05 -19.33
CA VAL A 274 2.16 -0.55 -19.27
C VAL A 274 2.59 -0.26 -17.83
N VAL A 275 1.71 0.32 -17.01
CA VAL A 275 1.98 0.62 -15.59
C VAL A 275 2.14 -0.66 -14.77
N SER A 276 1.25 -1.64 -14.97
CA SER A 276 1.33 -2.93 -14.27
C SER A 276 2.57 -3.73 -14.70
N ALA A 277 2.92 -3.71 -15.99
CA ALA A 277 4.16 -4.34 -16.48
C ALA A 277 5.42 -3.69 -15.89
N PHE A 278 5.41 -2.37 -15.68
CA PHE A 278 6.46 -1.63 -14.99
C PHE A 278 6.60 -2.07 -13.53
N ILE A 279 5.48 -2.18 -12.80
CA ILE A 279 5.45 -2.62 -11.40
C ILE A 279 5.90 -4.09 -11.29
N PHE A 280 5.52 -4.93 -12.24
CA PHE A 280 6.02 -6.30 -12.33
C PHE A 280 7.55 -6.33 -12.50
N HIS A 281 8.13 -5.47 -13.34
CA HIS A 281 9.59 -5.39 -13.48
C HIS A 281 10.27 -4.95 -12.19
N LEU A 282 9.71 -3.99 -11.46
CA LEU A 282 10.22 -3.64 -10.14
C LEU A 282 10.24 -4.86 -9.20
N SER A 283 9.21 -5.72 -9.24
CA SER A 283 9.21 -6.94 -8.42
C SER A 283 10.33 -7.93 -8.80
N THR A 284 10.72 -8.00 -10.08
CA THR A 284 11.79 -8.90 -10.54
C THR A 284 13.18 -8.39 -10.23
N GLU A 285 13.36 -7.08 -10.02
CA GLU A 285 14.63 -6.45 -9.63
C GLU A 285 14.95 -6.59 -8.13
N GLY A 286 14.12 -7.35 -7.39
CA GLY A 286 14.37 -7.71 -5.98
C GLY A 286 13.58 -6.90 -4.96
N TYR A 287 12.63 -6.06 -5.37
CA TYR A 287 11.68 -5.41 -4.46
C TYR A 287 10.58 -6.40 -4.07
N MET A 288 10.43 -6.67 -2.76
CA MET A 288 9.35 -7.52 -2.25
C MET A 288 8.02 -6.76 -2.22
N LEU A 289 7.25 -6.84 -3.31
CA LEU A 289 5.96 -6.16 -3.41
C LEU A 289 4.85 -6.98 -2.73
N ASP A 290 4.04 -6.30 -1.92
CA ASP A 290 2.85 -6.88 -1.31
C ASP A 290 1.66 -6.79 -2.28
N PHE A 291 1.28 -7.95 -2.80
CA PHE A 291 0.14 -8.12 -3.70
C PHE A 291 -1.06 -8.76 -3.00
N ASP A 292 -1.04 -8.88 -1.66
CA ASP A 292 -2.16 -9.44 -0.92
C ASP A 292 -3.39 -8.52 -1.00
N ARG A 293 -4.50 -9.09 -1.48
CA ARG A 293 -5.81 -8.42 -1.60
C ARG A 293 -6.36 -8.02 -0.23
N SER A 294 -6.05 -8.77 0.84
CA SER A 294 -6.59 -8.53 2.18
C SER A 294 -6.14 -7.18 2.76
N VAL A 295 -4.86 -6.88 2.64
CA VAL A 295 -4.22 -5.61 3.03
C VAL A 295 -4.80 -4.46 2.24
N TRP A 296 -4.87 -4.62 0.92
CA TRP A 296 -5.42 -3.61 0.02
C TRP A 296 -6.90 -3.30 0.31
N THR A 297 -7.72 -4.32 0.59
CA THR A 297 -9.14 -4.14 0.93
C THR A 297 -9.31 -3.36 2.23
N ALA A 298 -8.43 -3.58 3.23
CA ALA A 298 -8.44 -2.82 4.47
C ALA A 298 -8.10 -1.35 4.23
N PHE A 299 -7.17 -1.06 3.32
CA PHE A 299 -6.79 0.29 2.95
C PHE A 299 -7.91 1.01 2.18
N GLN A 300 -8.52 0.37 1.17
CA GLN A 300 -9.64 0.95 0.42
C GLN A 300 -10.88 1.22 1.29
N LYS A 301 -11.14 0.38 2.31
CA LYS A 301 -12.26 0.61 3.23
C LYS A 301 -12.16 1.91 4.02
N MET A 302 -10.98 2.52 4.10
CA MET A 302 -10.77 3.79 4.82
C MET A 302 -10.99 5.03 3.96
N GLY A 303 -11.20 4.86 2.65
CA GLY A 303 -11.42 5.95 1.71
C GLY A 303 -10.72 5.71 0.38
N ASP A 304 -10.80 6.71 -0.50
CA ASP A 304 -10.10 6.68 -1.78
C ASP A 304 -8.57 6.65 -1.57
N THR A 305 -7.85 5.83 -2.35
CA THR A 305 -6.39 5.69 -2.29
C THR A 305 -5.68 7.02 -2.57
N SER A 306 -6.31 7.91 -3.35
CA SER A 306 -5.88 9.29 -3.60
C SER A 306 -5.81 10.17 -2.33
N SER A 307 -6.49 9.76 -1.26
CA SER A 307 -6.55 10.44 0.03
C SER A 307 -5.73 9.74 1.12
N GLY A 308 -4.90 8.75 0.77
CA GLY A 308 -4.16 7.93 1.74
C GLY A 308 -3.30 8.72 2.73
N TRP A 309 -2.70 9.84 2.31
CA TRP A 309 -1.90 10.72 3.17
C TRP A 309 -2.73 11.47 4.22
N THR A 310 -4.04 11.65 4.02
CA THR A 310 -4.89 12.42 4.96
C THR A 310 -5.00 11.74 6.31
N LEU A 311 -5.14 10.40 6.33
CA LEU A 311 -5.13 9.60 7.55
C LEU A 311 -3.78 9.71 8.25
N GLY A 312 -2.68 9.59 7.52
CA GLY A 312 -1.34 9.71 8.10
C GLY A 312 -1.06 11.11 8.66
N TYR A 313 -1.52 12.15 7.98
CA TYR A 313 -1.42 13.53 8.45
C TYR A 313 -2.23 13.73 9.73
N LEU A 314 -3.49 13.25 9.75
CA LEU A 314 -4.33 13.29 10.92
C LEU A 314 -3.68 12.56 12.10
N LEU A 315 -3.21 11.33 11.89
CA LEU A 315 -2.53 10.54 12.91
C LEU A 315 -1.27 11.22 13.43
N SER A 316 -0.50 11.90 12.57
CA SER A 316 0.67 12.67 12.98
C SER A 316 0.31 13.85 13.88
N LEU A 317 -0.85 14.48 13.67
CA LEU A 317 -1.34 15.58 14.50
C LEU A 317 -1.98 15.09 15.81
N THR A 318 -2.69 13.96 15.76
CA THR A 318 -3.41 13.37 16.90
C THR A 318 -2.60 12.30 17.62
N ASN A 319 -1.28 12.31 17.44
CA ASN A 319 -0.35 11.29 17.93
C ASN A 319 -0.14 11.32 19.46
N THR A 320 -1.11 11.83 20.21
CA THR A 320 -1.11 11.81 21.67
C THR A 320 -1.48 10.40 22.14
N ILE A 321 -0.55 9.45 22.04
CA ILE A 321 -0.60 8.31 22.95
C ILE A 321 -0.12 8.84 24.31
N PRO A 322 -0.94 8.79 25.37
CA PRO A 322 -0.42 8.99 26.70
C PRO A 322 0.70 7.96 26.92
N GLN A 323 1.90 8.42 27.28
CA GLN A 323 2.99 7.53 27.70
C GLN A 323 2.59 6.69 28.93
N ASP A 324 1.52 7.08 29.61
CA ASP A 324 0.84 6.25 30.58
C ASP A 324 0.16 5.09 29.84
N SER A 325 0.80 3.92 29.90
CA SER A 325 0.14 2.64 29.61
C SER A 325 -1.29 2.69 30.18
N PRO A 326 -2.35 2.42 29.39
CA PRO A 326 -3.71 2.45 29.92
C PRO A 326 -3.72 1.57 31.17
N SER A 327 -4.04 2.16 32.31
CA SER A 327 -4.15 1.50 33.60
C SER A 327 -5.02 0.27 33.38
N PHE A 328 -4.38 -0.90 33.43
CA PHE A 328 -4.92 -2.21 33.07
C PHE A 328 -6.44 -2.23 32.97
N LEU A 329 -6.99 -2.41 31.76
CA LEU A 329 -8.35 -2.93 31.60
C LEU A 329 -8.32 -4.41 32.00
N LYS A 330 -8.04 -4.68 33.28
CA LYS A 330 -8.26 -5.99 33.88
C LYS A 330 -9.75 -6.23 33.74
N GLY A 331 -10.12 -7.14 32.84
CA GLY A 331 -11.51 -7.61 32.72
C GLY A 331 -12.07 -8.10 34.06
N ILE A 332 -11.20 -8.42 35.03
CA ILE A 332 -11.51 -8.76 36.42
C ILE A 332 -10.31 -8.38 37.31
N GLU A 333 -10.52 -7.65 38.42
CA GLU A 333 -9.46 -7.34 39.40
C GLU A 333 -8.75 -8.61 39.92
N PRO A 334 -7.44 -8.59 40.22
CA PRO A 334 -6.71 -9.80 40.62
C PRO A 334 -7.30 -10.45 41.87
N GLY A 335 -7.81 -9.65 42.81
CA GLY A 335 -8.49 -10.14 44.01
C GLY A 335 -9.77 -10.92 43.68
N VAL A 336 -10.54 -10.47 42.69
CA VAL A 336 -11.76 -11.16 42.23
C VAL A 336 -11.39 -12.47 41.52
N TRP A 337 -10.29 -12.50 40.76
CA TRP A 337 -9.76 -13.72 40.15
C TRP A 337 -9.33 -14.75 41.20
N SER A 338 -8.59 -14.33 42.22
CA SER A 338 -8.19 -15.20 43.33
C SER A 338 -9.41 -15.73 44.08
N LEU A 339 -10.42 -14.88 44.32
CA LEU A 339 -11.66 -15.28 45.01
C LEU A 339 -12.47 -16.29 44.19
N LEU A 340 -12.61 -16.10 42.87
CA LEU A 340 -13.29 -17.04 41.98
C LEU A 340 -12.57 -18.40 41.94
N LEU A 341 -11.23 -18.40 41.93
CA LEU A 341 -10.44 -19.62 41.93
C LEU A 341 -10.58 -20.37 43.27
N ILE A 342 -10.56 -19.66 44.39
CA ILE A 342 -10.82 -20.23 45.72
C ILE A 342 -12.23 -20.82 45.77
N LEU A 343 -13.25 -20.07 45.32
CA LEU A 343 -14.64 -20.54 45.28
C LEU A 343 -14.78 -21.82 44.46
N PHE A 344 -14.14 -21.87 43.29
CA PHE A 344 -14.13 -23.03 42.40
C PHE A 344 -13.51 -24.26 43.10
N VAL A 345 -12.37 -24.10 43.77
CA VAL A 345 -11.71 -25.18 44.51
C VAL A 345 -12.58 -25.66 45.68
N VAL A 346 -13.23 -24.75 46.41
CA VAL A 346 -14.13 -25.09 47.52
C VAL A 346 -15.36 -25.86 47.01
N LEU A 347 -15.94 -25.45 45.89
CA LEU A 347 -17.08 -26.15 45.29
C LEU A 347 -16.69 -27.55 44.80
N LEU A 348 -15.51 -27.71 44.19
CA LEU A 348 -15.00 -29.00 43.76
C LEU A 348 -14.74 -29.94 44.94
N THR A 349 -14.04 -29.46 45.97
CA THR A 349 -13.75 -30.27 47.15
C THR A 349 -15.03 -30.61 47.93
N GLY A 350 -15.96 -29.67 48.07
CA GLY A 350 -17.27 -29.90 48.67
C GLY A 350 -18.12 -30.91 47.90
N SER A 351 -18.13 -30.83 46.56
CA SER A 351 -18.81 -31.80 45.69
C SER A 351 -18.19 -33.19 45.84
N PHE A 352 -16.85 -33.28 45.80
CA PHE A 352 -16.13 -34.53 45.96
C PHE A 352 -16.40 -35.17 47.32
N MET A 353 -16.30 -34.41 48.42
CA MET A 353 -16.62 -34.89 49.77
C MET A 353 -18.07 -35.36 49.89
N ARG A 354 -19.02 -34.65 49.28
CA ARG A 354 -20.44 -35.06 49.27
C ARG A 354 -20.66 -36.36 48.49
N ILE A 355 -19.97 -36.54 47.37
CA ILE A 355 -20.01 -37.77 46.59
C ILE A 355 -19.38 -38.92 47.38
N SER A 356 -18.18 -38.74 47.93
CA SER A 356 -17.49 -39.74 48.76
C SER A 356 -18.30 -40.12 49.99
N TYR A 357 -18.93 -39.15 50.67
CA TYR A 357 -19.83 -39.41 51.80
C TYR A 357 -21.05 -40.23 51.38
N ARG A 358 -21.68 -39.90 50.24
CA ARG A 358 -22.81 -40.68 49.73
C ARG A 358 -22.42 -42.10 49.33
N VAL A 359 -21.22 -42.29 48.78
CA VAL A 359 -20.68 -43.62 48.45
C VAL A 359 -20.45 -44.41 49.75
N MET A 360 -19.75 -43.84 50.74
CA MET A 360 -19.52 -44.49 52.03
C MET A 360 -20.81 -44.84 52.79
N VAL A 361 -21.79 -43.93 52.83
CA VAL A 361 -23.08 -44.19 53.48
C VAL A 361 -23.85 -45.30 52.77
N LYS A 362 -23.80 -45.35 51.44
CA LYS A 362 -24.41 -46.43 50.66
C LYS A 362 -23.71 -47.77 50.92
N GLU A 363 -22.39 -47.78 51.07
CA GLU A 363 -21.59 -48.97 51.37
C GLU A 363 -21.87 -49.49 52.81
N ASN A 364 -21.95 -48.59 53.79
CA ASN A 364 -22.37 -48.93 55.16
C ASN A 364 -23.82 -49.43 55.24
N SER A 365 -24.72 -48.91 54.41
CA SER A 365 -26.10 -49.42 54.36
C SER A 365 -26.20 -50.82 53.75
N PHE A 366 -25.27 -51.22 52.87
CA PHE A 366 -25.19 -52.59 52.35
C PHE A 366 -24.51 -53.53 53.36
N SER A 367 -23.49 -53.06 54.08
CA SER A 367 -22.81 -53.85 55.13
C SER A 367 -23.74 -54.21 56.29
N ASN A 368 -24.52 -53.24 56.81
CA ASN A 368 -25.47 -53.48 57.91
C ASN A 368 -26.67 -54.36 57.51
N ARG A 369 -26.96 -54.53 56.21
CA ARG A 369 -28.04 -55.40 55.73
C ARG A 369 -27.60 -56.87 55.61
N ASN A 370 -26.29 -57.11 55.50
CA ASN A 370 -25.71 -58.46 55.47
C ASN A 370 -25.35 -58.99 56.87
N SER A 371 -25.19 -58.12 57.88
CA SER A 371 -24.89 -58.53 59.26
C SER A 371 -26.13 -58.87 60.09
N SER A 372 -27.36 -58.60 59.61
CA SER A 372 -28.60 -58.87 60.35
C SER A 372 -29.32 -60.15 59.91
N VAL A 373 -28.64 -61.07 59.22
CA VAL A 373 -29.24 -62.34 58.70
C VAL A 373 -28.60 -63.58 59.34
N PHE A 374 -27.60 -63.43 60.22
CA PHE A 374 -27.00 -64.55 60.95
C PHE A 374 -26.96 -64.26 62.45
N ASP A 375 -28.13 -64.27 63.08
CA ASP A 375 -28.31 -64.52 64.53
C ASP A 375 -29.80 -64.85 64.74
N ASP A 376 -30.17 -66.07 64.31
CA ASP A 376 -31.31 -66.85 64.82
C ASP A 376 -31.33 -68.21 64.08
N ASN A 377 -30.43 -69.10 64.50
CA ASN A 377 -30.66 -70.55 64.73
C ASN A 377 -29.37 -71.28 65.10
#